data_AF-A0A937TXP5-F1
#
_entry.id   AF-A0A937TXP5-F1
#
_cell.length_a   1.000
_cell.length_b   1.000
_cell.length_c   1.000
_cell.angle_alpha   90.00
_cell.angle_beta   90.00
_cell.angle_gamma   90.00
#
_symmetry.space_group_name_H-M   'P 1'
#
loop_
_entity.id
_entity.type
_entity.pdbx_description
1 polymer ?
#
loop_
_entity_poly.entity_id
_entity_poly.type
_entity_poly.pdbx_seq_one_letter_code
_entity_poly.pdbx_strand_id
1 'polypeptide(L)'
;MVWQSGENRIANNLIHNTPYTGIIISGVMTDFFSRDDNNRELARTIRWNEMGGGPGKRTLEQVRPFLHTHDNLIEYNEIHQAMEMLGDGNAIHIRGAGAGNVIRRNYVHHLVAPMKMQCAIRTDGGQRDTLIAENLIYKCVSQGIMLKLNNRCENNIVADIIAPPRGNYLALREGPMTGASNKRNIFYSSSTICTFIDELQPGKGEKTEDSRGREIARLKDVDSDYNIYYCAADRTLGEKTLEKLQRDGVDVHSQAVDPLFIDPKNGDFRFKPGSPALKLGFVPIDLSKVGLRDTP
;
A
#
# COMPACT_ATOMS: atom_id res chain seq x y z
N MET A 1 -11.13 -7.25 11.52
CA MET A 1 -10.27 -6.14 12.02
C MET A 1 -9.29 -6.74 13.02
N VAL A 2 -8.01 -6.37 12.92
CA VAL A 2 -6.98 -6.66 13.93
C VAL A 2 -6.75 -5.37 14.70
N TRP A 3 -6.98 -5.40 16.01
CA TRP A 3 -6.84 -4.25 16.89
C TRP A 3 -6.18 -4.67 18.20
N GLN A 4 -5.08 -4.02 18.55
CA GLN A 4 -4.28 -4.28 19.74
C GLN A 4 -3.98 -5.79 19.92
N SER A 5 -3.66 -6.47 18.81
CA SER A 5 -3.35 -7.89 18.76
C SER A 5 -2.27 -8.18 17.72
N GLY A 6 -1.27 -8.97 18.12
CA GLY A 6 -0.11 -9.29 17.31
C GLY A 6 0.00 -10.77 16.99
N GLU A 7 0.93 -11.12 16.10
CA GLU A 7 1.27 -12.50 15.73
C GLU A 7 0.09 -13.28 15.11
N ASN A 8 -0.92 -12.57 14.59
CA ASN A 8 -2.05 -13.21 13.93
C ASN A 8 -1.69 -13.61 12.50
N ARG A 9 -2.28 -14.71 12.03
CA ARG A 9 -2.28 -15.09 10.61
C ARG A 9 -3.71 -15.01 10.06
N ILE A 10 -3.94 -14.07 9.16
CA ILE A 10 -5.21 -13.92 8.43
C ILE A 10 -4.98 -14.37 7.00
N ALA A 11 -5.45 -15.57 6.70
CA ALA A 11 -5.19 -16.17 5.40
C ALA A 11 -6.37 -16.92 4.80
N ASN A 12 -6.35 -17.06 3.48
CA ASN A 12 -7.28 -17.89 2.72
C ASN A 12 -8.76 -17.51 2.87
N ASN A 13 -9.01 -16.21 2.97
CA ASN A 13 -10.38 -15.68 3.02
C ASN A 13 -10.82 -15.21 1.64
N LEU A 14 -12.13 -15.31 1.38
CA LEU A 14 -12.81 -14.58 0.32
C LEU A 14 -13.63 -13.46 0.98
N ILE A 15 -13.29 -12.21 0.69
CA ILE A 15 -13.93 -11.03 1.28
C ILE A 15 -14.52 -10.19 0.15
N HIS A 16 -15.85 -10.06 0.13
CA HIS A 16 -16.51 -9.31 -0.92
C HIS A 16 -17.82 -8.66 -0.50
N ASN A 17 -18.28 -7.71 -1.33
CA ASN A 17 -19.51 -6.93 -1.12
C ASN A 17 -19.54 -6.22 0.24
N THR A 18 -18.41 -5.62 0.62
CA THR A 18 -18.31 -4.87 1.89
C THR A 18 -18.61 -3.40 1.65
N PRO A 19 -19.44 -2.76 2.50
CA PRO A 19 -19.74 -1.33 2.37
C PRO A 19 -18.50 -0.46 2.59
N TYR A 20 -17.48 -0.99 3.28
CA TYR A 20 -16.23 -0.31 3.61
C TYR A 20 -15.03 -1.24 3.37
N THR A 21 -14.02 -1.13 4.23
CA THR A 21 -12.73 -1.83 4.10
C THR A 21 -12.84 -3.33 4.33
N GLY A 22 -12.13 -4.13 3.52
CA GLY A 22 -12.09 -5.59 3.67
C GLY A 22 -11.33 -6.03 4.92
N ILE A 23 -10.03 -5.70 5.01
CA ILE A 23 -9.18 -6.01 6.17
C ILE A 23 -8.60 -4.72 6.76
N ILE A 24 -8.83 -4.53 8.06
CA ILE A 24 -8.24 -3.42 8.84
C ILE A 24 -7.23 -4.00 9.83
N ILE A 25 -5.99 -3.52 9.77
CA ILE A 25 -4.94 -3.73 10.78
C ILE A 25 -4.69 -2.38 11.45
N SER A 26 -5.13 -2.21 12.70
CA SER A 26 -5.08 -0.90 13.34
C SER A 26 -4.51 -0.99 14.74
N GLY A 27 -3.73 0.03 15.13
CA GLY A 27 -3.31 0.28 16.50
C GLY A 27 -3.56 1.72 16.91
N VAL A 28 -2.96 2.13 18.02
CA VAL A 28 -3.07 3.50 18.54
C VAL A 28 -2.01 4.36 17.86
N MET A 29 -2.44 5.38 17.10
CA MET A 29 -1.48 6.30 16.45
C MET A 29 -0.63 7.00 17.51
N THR A 30 0.68 7.09 17.29
CA THR A 30 1.66 7.66 18.23
C THR A 30 1.24 9.02 18.81
N ASP A 31 0.63 9.88 18.00
CA ASP A 31 0.16 11.20 18.41
C ASP A 31 -0.83 11.17 19.58
N PHE A 32 -1.62 10.09 19.73
CA PHE A 32 -2.60 10.00 20.81
C PHE A 32 -1.98 9.70 22.17
N PHE A 33 -0.76 9.19 22.21
CA PHE A 33 -0.02 9.07 23.48
C PHE A 33 0.42 10.43 24.03
N SER A 34 0.37 11.48 23.21
CA SER A 34 0.76 12.85 23.55
C SER A 34 -0.43 13.77 23.86
N ARG A 35 -1.67 13.29 23.73
CA ARG A 35 -2.88 14.11 23.88
C ARG A 35 -3.75 13.56 24.99
N ASP A 36 -4.25 14.43 25.85
CA ASP A 36 -5.38 14.12 26.72
C ASP A 36 -6.68 14.17 25.92
N ASP A 37 -6.81 13.26 24.94
CA ASP A 37 -7.94 13.21 24.02
C ASP A 37 -8.91 12.09 24.43
N ASN A 38 -9.67 12.33 25.49
CA ASN A 38 -10.74 11.41 25.90
C ASN A 38 -11.96 11.43 24.96
N ASN A 39 -11.94 12.21 23.87
CA ASN A 39 -13.05 12.25 22.91
C ASN A 39 -12.91 11.18 21.82
N ARG A 40 -11.75 10.54 21.69
CA ARG A 40 -11.53 9.43 20.73
C ARG A 40 -11.56 8.10 21.46
N GLU A 41 -12.36 7.16 20.96
CA GLU A 41 -12.48 5.81 21.53
C GLU A 41 -11.13 5.11 21.69
N LEU A 42 -10.26 5.21 20.69
CA LEU A 42 -8.93 4.60 20.72
C LEU A 42 -8.03 5.14 21.83
N ALA A 43 -8.15 6.42 22.20
CA ALA A 43 -7.30 7.02 23.23
C ALA A 43 -7.69 6.52 24.63
N ARG A 44 -8.97 6.16 24.83
CA ARG A 44 -9.46 5.53 26.07
C ARG A 44 -8.94 4.12 26.28
N THR A 45 -8.37 3.49 25.24
CA THR A 45 -7.76 2.16 25.33
C THR A 45 -6.31 2.19 25.82
N ILE A 46 -5.71 3.39 25.95
CA ILE A 46 -4.33 3.54 26.39
C ILE A 46 -4.22 3.23 27.89
N ARG A 47 -3.37 2.27 28.25
CA ARG A 47 -3.11 1.87 29.64
C ARG A 47 -2.03 2.76 30.26
N TRP A 48 -2.40 3.99 30.60
CA TRP A 48 -1.49 5.02 31.11
C TRP A 48 -0.66 4.58 32.33
N ASN A 49 -1.24 3.76 33.21
CA ASN A 49 -0.55 3.19 34.36
C ASN A 49 0.63 2.30 33.98
N GLU A 50 0.54 1.55 32.87
CA GLU A 50 1.65 0.71 32.37
C GLU A 50 2.75 1.54 31.69
N MET A 51 2.43 2.78 31.32
CA MET A 51 3.34 3.71 30.67
C MET A 51 4.03 4.69 31.63
N GLY A 52 3.86 4.50 32.94
CA GLY A 52 4.44 5.36 33.97
C GLY A 52 3.78 6.74 34.09
N GLY A 53 2.53 6.92 33.61
CA GLY A 53 1.77 8.16 33.78
C GLY A 53 0.89 8.54 32.60
N GLY A 54 0.26 9.71 32.69
CA GLY A 54 -0.73 10.21 31.72
C GLY A 54 -0.16 10.69 30.37
N PRO A 55 -0.96 11.45 29.61
CA PRO A 55 -0.57 12.00 28.31
C PRO A 55 0.71 12.83 28.38
N GLY A 56 1.56 12.71 27.37
CA GLY A 56 2.83 13.43 27.30
C GLY A 56 3.57 13.08 26.02
N LYS A 57 4.42 14.01 25.55
CA LYS A 57 5.20 13.81 24.32
C LYS A 57 6.10 12.59 24.48
N ARG A 58 5.86 11.56 23.66
CA ARG A 58 6.62 10.31 23.64
C ARG A 58 7.19 10.07 22.25
N THR A 59 8.40 9.51 22.19
CA THR A 59 9.01 9.06 20.93
C THR A 59 8.31 7.79 20.44
N LEU A 60 8.49 7.46 19.16
CA LEU A 60 8.02 6.19 18.61
C LEU A 60 8.56 5.00 19.39
N GLU A 61 9.84 5.03 19.77
CA GLU A 61 10.50 3.96 20.53
C GLU A 61 9.88 3.78 21.91
N GLN A 62 9.48 4.87 22.58
CA GLN A 62 8.82 4.82 23.88
C GLN A 62 7.40 4.24 23.80
N VAL A 63 6.67 4.48 22.70
CA VAL A 63 5.30 3.95 22.54
C VAL A 63 5.26 2.54 21.94
N ARG A 64 6.30 2.14 21.20
CA ARG A 64 6.37 0.87 20.45
C ARG A 64 5.99 -0.37 21.28
N PRO A 65 6.47 -0.55 22.53
CA PRO A 65 6.08 -1.68 23.37
C PRO A 65 4.57 -1.77 23.70
N PHE A 66 3.82 -0.68 23.47
CA PHE A 66 2.38 -0.59 23.72
C PHE A 66 1.56 -0.60 22.43
N LEU A 67 2.20 -0.78 21.27
CA LEU A 67 1.55 -0.97 19.98
C LEU A 67 1.34 -2.46 19.72
N HIS A 68 0.36 -3.06 20.40
CA HIS A 68 0.14 -4.51 20.39
C HIS A 68 -0.29 -5.07 19.03
N THR A 69 -0.63 -4.23 18.05
CA THR A 69 -0.87 -4.68 16.67
C THR A 69 0.45 -4.85 15.92
N HIS A 70 1.18 -5.95 16.10
CA HIS A 70 2.49 -6.17 15.49
C HIS A 70 2.64 -7.59 14.92
N ASP A 71 3.61 -7.81 14.04
CA ASP A 71 3.97 -9.15 13.53
C ASP A 71 2.80 -9.96 12.94
N ASN A 72 1.78 -9.28 12.42
CA ASN A 72 0.64 -9.93 11.78
C ASN A 72 0.96 -10.29 10.33
N LEU A 73 0.53 -11.47 9.91
CA LEU A 73 0.67 -11.99 8.56
C LEU A 73 -0.69 -12.03 7.86
N ILE A 74 -0.86 -11.16 6.87
CA ILE A 74 -2.07 -11.03 6.04
C ILE A 74 -1.75 -11.59 4.67
N GLU A 75 -2.17 -12.83 4.39
CA GLU A 75 -1.74 -13.53 3.18
C GLU A 75 -2.77 -14.40 2.50
N TYR A 76 -2.65 -14.61 1.18
CA TYR A 76 -3.53 -15.51 0.43
C TYR A 76 -5.03 -15.16 0.51
N ASN A 77 -5.38 -13.90 0.79
CA ASN A 77 -6.77 -13.47 0.79
C ASN A 77 -7.16 -12.98 -0.61
N GLU A 78 -8.39 -13.31 -1.03
CA GLU A 78 -9.05 -12.72 -2.18
C GLU A 78 -10.02 -11.64 -1.70
N ILE A 79 -9.87 -10.42 -2.22
CA ILE A 79 -10.71 -9.28 -1.83
C ILE A 79 -11.22 -8.58 -3.08
N HIS A 80 -12.55 -8.55 -3.25
CA HIS A 80 -13.19 -7.88 -4.38
C HIS A 80 -14.52 -7.24 -4.02
N GLN A 81 -14.98 -6.23 -4.77
CA GLN A 81 -16.19 -5.46 -4.42
C GLN A 81 -16.20 -4.99 -2.94
N ALA A 82 -15.04 -4.58 -2.42
CA ALA A 82 -14.98 -3.79 -1.20
C ALA A 82 -15.24 -2.31 -1.52
N MET A 83 -15.46 -1.49 -0.48
CA MET A 83 -15.68 -0.04 -0.62
C MET A 83 -16.95 0.34 -1.38
N GLU A 84 -18.04 -0.43 -1.24
CA GLU A 84 -19.27 -0.21 -2.01
C GLU A 84 -20.06 1.06 -1.60
N MET A 85 -19.88 1.57 -0.37
CA MET A 85 -20.71 2.66 0.15
C MET A 85 -19.92 3.79 0.83
N LEU A 86 -18.99 3.46 1.73
CA LEU A 86 -18.27 4.43 2.56
C LEU A 86 -16.99 4.91 1.87
N GLY A 87 -16.50 6.09 2.27
CA GLY A 87 -15.28 6.70 1.73
C GLY A 87 -14.08 6.62 2.68
N ASP A 88 -12.90 6.91 2.14
CA ASP A 88 -11.61 6.90 2.84
C ASP A 88 -11.23 5.53 3.46
N GLY A 89 -11.55 4.47 2.72
CA GLY A 89 -11.20 3.09 3.08
C GLY A 89 -10.47 2.38 1.95
N ASN A 90 -10.21 1.08 2.11
CA ASN A 90 -9.32 0.32 1.23
C ASN A 90 -9.73 -1.16 1.13
N ALA A 91 -9.11 -1.99 0.28
CA ALA A 91 -9.26 -3.44 0.47
C ALA A 91 -8.49 -3.92 1.71
N ILE A 92 -7.24 -3.47 1.86
CA ILE A 92 -6.40 -3.71 3.04
C ILE A 92 -5.89 -2.37 3.58
N HIS A 93 -6.23 -2.04 4.82
CA HIS A 93 -5.85 -0.80 5.47
C HIS A 93 -5.03 -1.09 6.73
N ILE A 94 -3.80 -0.58 6.78
CA ILE A 94 -2.96 -0.64 7.98
C ILE A 94 -2.65 0.75 8.54
N ARG A 95 -2.85 0.95 9.84
CA ARG A 95 -2.61 2.24 10.49
C ARG A 95 -2.23 2.17 11.96
N GLY A 96 -1.25 2.98 12.38
CA GLY A 96 -0.86 3.14 13.79
C GLY A 96 -0.52 1.83 14.51
N ALA A 97 -0.19 0.79 13.77
CA ALA A 97 0.18 -0.53 14.27
C ALA A 97 1.67 -0.55 14.63
N GLY A 98 2.07 -1.53 15.43
CA GLY A 98 3.47 -1.84 15.70
C GLY A 98 4.21 -2.35 14.46
N ALA A 99 5.46 -2.78 14.67
CA ALA A 99 6.33 -3.23 13.59
C ALA A 99 6.02 -4.66 13.12
N GLY A 100 6.71 -5.12 12.07
CA GLY A 100 6.72 -6.54 11.69
C GLY A 100 5.49 -7.03 10.93
N ASN A 101 4.49 -6.19 10.71
CA ASN A 101 3.31 -6.56 9.93
C ASN A 101 3.69 -6.83 8.46
N VAL A 102 3.16 -7.91 7.90
CA VAL A 102 3.39 -8.36 6.52
C VAL A 102 2.06 -8.54 5.80
N ILE A 103 1.90 -7.85 4.67
CA ILE A 103 0.76 -7.98 3.75
C ILE A 103 1.31 -8.60 2.47
N ARG A 104 1.09 -9.90 2.27
CA ARG A 104 1.67 -10.60 1.12
C ARG A 104 0.77 -11.57 0.38
N ARG A 105 0.99 -11.77 -0.91
CA ARG A 105 0.28 -12.81 -1.69
C ARG A 105 -1.24 -12.70 -1.61
N ASN A 106 -1.78 -11.49 -1.47
CA ASN A 106 -3.21 -11.24 -1.57
C ASN A 106 -3.58 -10.92 -3.01
N TYR A 107 -4.78 -11.32 -3.42
CA TYR A 107 -5.37 -10.91 -4.68
C TYR A 107 -6.47 -9.88 -4.39
N VAL A 108 -6.20 -8.62 -4.69
CA VAL A 108 -7.17 -7.54 -4.56
C VAL A 108 -7.64 -7.17 -5.95
N HIS A 109 -8.92 -7.32 -6.24
CA HIS A 109 -9.41 -7.02 -7.57
C HIS A 109 -10.81 -6.44 -7.61
N HIS A 110 -11.12 -5.74 -8.70
CA HIS A 110 -12.47 -5.27 -9.00
C HIS A 110 -13.10 -4.46 -7.84
N LEU A 111 -12.32 -3.52 -7.30
CA LEU A 111 -12.85 -2.46 -6.43
C LEU A 111 -13.44 -1.37 -7.33
N VAL A 112 -14.61 -1.65 -7.90
CA VAL A 112 -15.21 -0.87 -9.02
C VAL A 112 -16.31 0.08 -8.59
N ALA A 113 -16.60 0.17 -7.28
CA ALA A 113 -17.60 1.09 -6.76
C ALA A 113 -17.27 2.55 -7.15
N PRO A 114 -18.28 3.41 -7.40
CA PRO A 114 -18.06 4.79 -7.81
C PRO A 114 -17.41 5.67 -6.73
N MET A 115 -17.20 5.13 -5.52
CA MET A 115 -16.47 5.79 -4.45
C MET A 115 -15.04 6.14 -4.88
N LYS A 116 -14.70 7.43 -4.84
CA LYS A 116 -13.40 7.95 -5.32
C LYS A 116 -12.31 8.02 -4.25
N MET A 117 -12.70 7.87 -2.99
CA MET A 117 -11.78 7.92 -1.84
C MET A 117 -11.42 6.50 -1.40
N GLN A 118 -10.83 5.73 -2.31
CA GLN A 118 -10.38 4.37 -2.04
C GLN A 118 -8.95 4.11 -2.56
N CYS A 119 -8.34 3.05 -2.04
CA CYS A 119 -7.06 2.49 -2.47
C CYS A 119 -7.13 0.97 -2.30
N ALA A 120 -6.37 0.18 -3.06
CA ALA A 120 -6.31 -1.26 -2.79
C ALA A 120 -5.60 -1.54 -1.46
N ILE A 121 -4.36 -1.09 -1.29
CA ILE A 121 -3.59 -1.27 -0.03
C ILE A 121 -3.06 0.08 0.45
N ARG A 122 -3.24 0.41 1.73
CA ARG A 122 -2.80 1.70 2.30
C ARG A 122 -2.10 1.55 3.65
N THR A 123 -0.97 2.24 3.79
CA THR A 123 -0.36 2.59 5.08
C THR A 123 -0.79 3.99 5.51
N ASP A 124 -1.41 4.14 6.68
CA ASP A 124 -1.88 5.43 7.20
C ASP A 124 -1.53 5.62 8.69
N GLY A 125 -1.87 6.78 9.25
CA GLY A 125 -1.84 7.00 10.70
C GLY A 125 -0.48 6.81 11.35
N GLY A 126 0.59 7.25 10.68
CA GLY A 126 1.96 7.10 11.16
C GLY A 126 2.50 5.66 11.07
N GLN A 127 1.87 4.78 10.28
CA GLN A 127 2.32 3.39 10.12
C GLN A 127 3.77 3.33 9.63
N ARG A 128 4.55 2.44 10.24
CA ARG A 128 5.94 2.16 9.89
C ARG A 128 6.18 0.65 9.81
N ASP A 129 7.33 0.28 9.26
CA ASP A 129 7.90 -1.08 9.31
C ASP A 129 6.99 -2.20 8.77
N THR A 130 6.04 -1.88 7.90
CA THR A 130 5.18 -2.85 7.21
C THR A 130 5.83 -3.29 5.90
N LEU A 131 5.81 -4.58 5.61
CA LEU A 131 6.15 -5.12 4.30
C LEU A 131 4.87 -5.40 3.50
N ILE A 132 4.72 -4.75 2.35
CA ILE A 132 3.69 -5.03 1.35
C ILE A 132 4.39 -5.72 0.19
N ALA A 133 4.23 -7.05 0.07
CA ALA A 133 4.98 -7.81 -0.91
C ALA A 133 4.19 -8.88 -1.66
N GLU A 134 4.54 -9.14 -2.92
CA GLU A 134 3.98 -10.27 -3.66
C GLU A 134 2.45 -10.24 -3.81
N ASN A 135 1.81 -9.07 -3.76
CA ASN A 135 0.37 -8.93 -3.96
C ASN A 135 0.06 -8.68 -5.44
N LEU A 136 -1.10 -9.17 -5.89
CA LEU A 136 -1.69 -8.80 -7.17
C LEU A 136 -2.87 -7.85 -6.93
N ILE A 137 -2.79 -6.65 -7.50
CA ILE A 137 -3.83 -5.62 -7.46
C ILE A 137 -4.32 -5.40 -8.89
N TYR A 138 -5.62 -5.57 -9.14
CA TYR A 138 -6.17 -5.54 -10.49
C TYR A 138 -7.56 -4.86 -10.58
N LYS A 139 -7.75 -3.90 -11.50
CA LYS A 139 -9.07 -3.23 -11.70
C LYS A 139 -9.61 -2.61 -10.40
N CYS A 140 -8.79 -1.81 -9.72
CA CYS A 140 -9.20 -1.08 -8.53
C CYS A 140 -9.33 0.42 -8.84
N VAL A 141 -10.41 1.05 -8.37
CA VAL A 141 -10.65 2.49 -8.57
C VAL A 141 -9.66 3.33 -7.79
N SER A 142 -9.26 4.46 -8.39
CA SER A 142 -8.45 5.53 -7.81
C SER A 142 -6.98 5.25 -7.56
N GLN A 143 -6.64 4.27 -6.71
CA GLN A 143 -5.27 4.08 -6.23
C GLN A 143 -4.93 2.59 -5.98
N GLY A 144 -3.73 2.17 -6.39
CA GLY A 144 -3.18 0.83 -6.12
C GLY A 144 -2.64 0.72 -4.69
N ILE A 145 -1.40 1.15 -4.50
CA ILE A 145 -0.73 1.14 -3.19
C ILE A 145 -0.48 2.58 -2.75
N MET A 146 -0.85 2.91 -1.51
CA MET A 146 -0.46 4.17 -0.87
C MET A 146 0.58 3.90 0.21
N LEU A 147 1.77 4.45 0.01
CA LEU A 147 2.95 4.27 0.85
C LEU A 147 3.26 5.56 1.63
N LYS A 148 3.57 5.39 2.91
CA LYS A 148 4.01 6.43 3.83
C LYS A 148 5.21 5.93 4.62
N LEU A 149 6.05 6.84 5.10
CA LEU A 149 7.15 6.59 6.02
C LEU A 149 8.08 5.47 5.52
N ASN A 150 8.64 4.65 6.41
CA ASN A 150 9.61 3.61 6.07
C ASN A 150 8.98 2.25 5.68
N ASN A 151 7.72 2.24 5.24
CA ASN A 151 7.09 1.00 4.78
C ASN A 151 7.71 0.55 3.45
N ARG A 152 7.62 -0.75 3.17
CA ARG A 152 8.29 -1.40 2.04
C ARG A 152 7.27 -1.97 1.06
N CYS A 153 7.41 -1.64 -0.22
CA CYS A 153 6.58 -2.12 -1.32
C CYS A 153 7.45 -2.94 -2.28
N GLU A 154 7.34 -4.26 -2.23
CA GLU A 154 8.28 -5.14 -2.94
C GLU A 154 7.59 -6.26 -3.73
N ASN A 155 7.99 -6.49 -4.98
CA ASN A 155 7.53 -7.65 -5.74
C ASN A 155 6.00 -7.72 -5.97
N ASN A 156 5.31 -6.58 -6.02
CA ASN A 156 3.87 -6.53 -6.27
C ASN A 156 3.57 -6.36 -7.78
N ILE A 157 2.41 -6.84 -8.22
CA ILE A 157 1.82 -6.47 -9.51
C ILE A 157 0.67 -5.52 -9.24
N VAL A 158 0.72 -4.32 -9.80
CA VAL A 158 -0.37 -3.35 -9.75
C VAL A 158 -0.79 -3.07 -11.20
N ALA A 159 -1.99 -3.52 -11.54
CA ALA A 159 -2.47 -3.52 -12.91
C ALA A 159 -3.83 -2.83 -13.06
N ASP A 160 -3.98 -2.03 -14.11
CA ASP A 160 -5.24 -1.42 -14.53
C ASP A 160 -5.99 -0.70 -13.41
N ILE A 161 -5.32 0.25 -12.75
CA ILE A 161 -6.00 1.16 -11.81
C ILE A 161 -7.02 2.01 -12.58
N ILE A 162 -8.27 1.97 -12.14
CA ILE A 162 -9.41 2.59 -12.82
C ILE A 162 -9.45 4.09 -12.48
N ALA A 163 -9.34 4.91 -13.52
CA ALA A 163 -9.45 6.37 -13.52
C ALA A 163 -10.56 6.81 -14.50
N PRO A 164 -11.13 8.03 -14.36
CA PRO A 164 -10.91 9.09 -13.36
C PRO A 164 -11.60 8.85 -12.00
N PRO A 165 -11.30 9.64 -10.93
CA PRO A 165 -10.49 10.86 -10.92
C PRO A 165 -8.99 10.63 -10.74
N ARG A 166 -8.58 9.48 -10.22
CA ARG A 166 -7.18 9.15 -9.94
C ARG A 166 -6.87 7.81 -10.61
N GLY A 167 -5.65 7.66 -11.09
CA GLY A 167 -5.17 6.45 -11.76
C GLY A 167 -3.80 6.07 -11.21
N ASN A 168 -3.65 6.17 -9.89
CA ASN A 168 -2.33 6.21 -9.26
C ASN A 168 -1.90 4.81 -8.85
N TYR A 169 -0.79 4.30 -9.38
CA TYR A 169 -0.37 2.93 -9.12
C TYR A 169 0.37 2.82 -7.79
N LEU A 170 1.36 3.68 -7.58
CA LEU A 170 2.00 3.91 -6.29
C LEU A 170 1.86 5.39 -5.90
N ALA A 171 1.18 5.62 -4.78
CA ALA A 171 0.94 6.94 -4.22
C ALA A 171 1.80 7.18 -2.98
N LEU A 172 2.66 8.20 -3.02
CA LEU A 172 3.49 8.64 -1.90
C LEU A 172 2.84 9.85 -1.22
N ARG A 173 2.71 9.82 0.11
CA ARG A 173 2.00 10.88 0.86
C ARG A 173 2.80 11.52 1.99
N GLU A 174 3.42 10.73 2.87
CA GLU A 174 4.02 11.23 4.12
C GLU A 174 5.39 10.60 4.31
N GLY A 175 6.41 11.43 4.56
CA GLY A 175 7.78 11.04 4.92
C GLY A 175 8.10 11.32 6.39
N PRO A 176 9.38 11.18 6.82
CA PRO A 176 10.53 10.83 6.00
C PRO A 176 10.49 9.40 5.50
N MET A 177 11.03 9.17 4.30
CA MET A 177 11.06 7.86 3.64
C MET A 177 12.31 7.03 3.96
N THR A 178 13.14 7.47 4.93
CA THR A 178 14.35 6.75 5.34
C THR A 178 14.04 5.30 5.71
N GLY A 179 14.62 4.34 4.98
CA GLY A 179 14.40 2.91 5.18
C GLY A 179 13.18 2.33 4.44
N ALA A 180 12.44 3.14 3.69
CA ALA A 180 11.41 2.67 2.76
C ALA A 180 12.03 2.01 1.52
N SER A 181 11.30 1.11 0.88
CA SER A 181 11.69 0.51 -0.39
C SER A 181 10.53 0.45 -1.39
N ASN A 182 10.87 0.54 -2.67
CA ASN A 182 9.99 0.28 -3.81
C ASN A 182 10.75 -0.60 -4.81
N LYS A 183 10.71 -1.92 -4.64
CA LYS A 183 11.58 -2.83 -5.40
C LYS A 183 10.85 -3.90 -6.16
N ARG A 184 11.30 -4.17 -7.40
CA ARG A 184 10.80 -5.30 -8.21
C ARG A 184 9.28 -5.30 -8.38
N ASN A 185 8.62 -4.15 -8.37
CA ASN A 185 7.18 -4.07 -8.64
C ASN A 185 6.94 -3.99 -10.16
N ILE A 186 5.80 -4.49 -10.61
CA ILE A 186 5.32 -4.33 -11.99
C ILE A 186 4.09 -3.44 -11.96
N PHE A 187 4.18 -2.28 -12.59
CA PHE A 187 3.10 -1.35 -12.80
C PHE A 187 2.64 -1.43 -14.26
N TYR A 188 1.45 -1.98 -14.48
CA TYR A 188 0.93 -2.29 -15.82
C TYR A 188 -0.38 -1.57 -16.11
N SER A 189 -0.42 -0.76 -17.16
CA SER A 189 -1.66 -0.08 -17.60
C SER A 189 -2.05 -0.49 -19.01
N SER A 190 -3.33 -0.80 -19.22
CA SER A 190 -3.95 -0.87 -20.55
C SER A 190 -4.63 0.45 -20.98
N SER A 191 -4.55 1.49 -20.14
CA SER A 191 -5.17 2.81 -20.37
C SER A 191 -4.12 3.91 -20.39
N THR A 192 -4.33 4.96 -21.20
CA THR A 192 -3.50 6.17 -21.21
C THR A 192 -3.76 7.08 -20.02
N ILE A 193 -4.86 6.88 -19.29
CA ILE A 193 -5.19 7.61 -18.07
C ILE A 193 -4.58 6.88 -16.87
N CYS A 194 -3.26 6.98 -16.72
CA CYS A 194 -2.50 6.32 -15.64
C CYS A 194 -1.38 7.21 -15.11
N THR A 195 -1.15 7.14 -13.79
CA THR A 195 -0.03 7.78 -13.11
C THR A 195 0.71 6.70 -12.32
N PHE A 196 1.88 6.27 -12.81
CA PHE A 196 2.60 5.17 -12.17
C PHE A 196 3.13 5.54 -10.78
N ILE A 197 3.77 6.70 -10.67
CA ILE A 197 4.26 7.27 -9.40
C ILE A 197 3.56 8.61 -9.17
N ASP A 198 2.80 8.68 -8.09
CA ASP A 198 2.07 9.89 -7.70
C ASP A 198 2.60 10.45 -6.37
N GLU A 199 3.16 11.65 -6.43
CA GLU A 199 3.75 12.36 -5.29
C GLU A 199 2.93 13.63 -5.01
N LEU A 200 2.75 13.97 -3.73
CA LEU A 200 2.10 15.24 -3.39
C LEU A 200 2.97 16.42 -3.86
N GLN A 201 2.33 17.40 -4.50
CA GLN A 201 2.97 18.66 -4.80
C GLN A 201 3.40 19.36 -3.51
N PRO A 202 4.51 20.13 -3.52
CA PRO A 202 4.84 21.00 -2.41
C PRO A 202 3.66 21.88 -2.05
N GLY A 203 3.46 22.07 -0.75
CA GLY A 203 2.46 23.01 -0.27
C GLY A 203 2.77 24.44 -0.77
N LYS A 204 1.72 25.18 -1.10
CA LYS A 204 1.67 26.62 -1.36
C LYS A 204 1.56 27.45 -0.07
N GLY A 205 1.50 26.81 1.11
CA GLY A 205 1.33 27.49 2.40
C GLY A 205 -0.13 27.85 2.72
N GLU A 206 -1.09 27.24 2.03
CA GLU A 206 -2.52 27.47 2.21
C GLU A 206 -3.06 26.74 3.44
N LYS A 207 -4.08 27.31 4.11
CA LYS A 207 -4.68 26.72 5.33
C LYS A 207 -5.31 25.33 5.13
N THR A 208 -5.59 24.95 3.88
CA THR A 208 -6.19 23.65 3.49
C THR A 208 -5.14 22.57 3.22
N GLU A 209 -3.86 22.92 3.25
CA GLU A 209 -2.78 21.93 3.19
C GLU A 209 -2.71 21.18 4.49
N ASP A 210 -1.96 20.08 4.51
CA ASP A 210 -1.83 19.26 5.70
C ASP A 210 -1.20 20.06 6.85
N SER A 211 -2.06 20.70 7.64
CA SER A 211 -1.73 21.63 8.73
C SER A 211 -0.94 20.98 9.85
N ARG A 212 -0.73 19.66 9.78
CA ARG A 212 0.12 18.87 10.66
C ARG A 212 1.61 19.02 10.37
N GLY A 213 2.00 19.68 9.27
CA GLY A 213 3.41 19.96 8.94
C GLY A 213 4.24 18.70 8.68
N ARG A 214 3.59 17.63 8.19
CA ARG A 214 4.26 16.36 7.91
C ARG A 214 5.16 16.50 6.69
N GLU A 215 6.32 15.85 6.74
CA GLU A 215 7.25 15.85 5.63
C GLU A 215 6.60 15.17 4.41
N ILE A 216 6.84 15.72 3.22
CA ILE A 216 6.23 15.20 2.01
C ILE A 216 7.08 14.05 1.48
N ALA A 217 6.47 12.89 1.27
CA ALA A 217 7.15 11.75 0.68
C ALA A 217 7.58 12.03 -0.77
N ARG A 218 8.80 11.62 -1.11
CA ARG A 218 9.36 11.63 -2.47
C ARG A 218 9.97 10.28 -2.77
N LEU A 219 9.90 9.84 -4.02
CA LEU A 219 10.49 8.56 -4.43
C LEU A 219 12.03 8.62 -4.39
N LYS A 220 12.64 9.80 -4.61
CA LYS A 220 14.10 9.97 -4.52
C LYS A 220 14.69 9.64 -3.13
N ASP A 221 13.86 9.66 -2.10
CA ASP A 221 14.23 9.35 -0.71
C ASP A 221 13.91 7.88 -0.34
N VAL A 222 13.42 7.08 -1.31
CA VAL A 222 13.08 5.66 -1.19
C VAL A 222 14.15 4.84 -1.88
N ASP A 223 14.50 3.68 -1.31
CA ASP A 223 15.32 2.67 -1.99
C ASP A 223 14.49 2.00 -3.10
N SER A 224 14.44 2.66 -4.27
CA SER A 224 13.58 2.32 -5.41
C SER A 224 14.38 1.80 -6.59
N ASP A 225 14.17 0.54 -6.97
CA ASP A 225 14.91 -0.06 -8.10
C ASP A 225 14.30 -1.38 -8.63
N TYR A 226 14.72 -1.79 -9.83
CA TYR A 226 14.32 -3.04 -10.52
C TYR A 226 12.81 -3.16 -10.80
N ASN A 227 12.09 -2.06 -10.86
CA ASN A 227 10.67 -2.01 -11.18
C ASN A 227 10.42 -2.07 -12.71
N ILE A 228 9.21 -2.46 -13.11
CA ILE A 228 8.72 -2.34 -14.49
C ILE A 228 7.58 -1.32 -14.55
N TYR A 229 7.68 -0.37 -15.47
CA TYR A 229 6.63 0.62 -15.78
C TYR A 229 6.16 0.43 -17.21
N TYR A 230 4.97 -0.13 -17.42
CA TYR A 230 4.50 -0.42 -18.77
C TYR A 230 3.07 0.02 -18.98
N CYS A 231 2.86 0.87 -19.98
CA CYS A 231 1.53 1.16 -20.50
C CYS A 231 1.40 0.56 -21.90
N ALA A 232 0.52 -0.42 -22.04
CA ALA A 232 0.26 -1.12 -23.30
C ALA A 232 -0.46 -0.22 -24.32
N ALA A 233 -1.22 0.79 -23.87
CA ALA A 233 -1.89 1.75 -24.74
C ALA A 233 -0.94 2.84 -25.27
N ASP A 234 0.07 3.23 -24.48
CA ASP A 234 1.10 4.19 -24.87
C ASP A 234 2.38 3.94 -24.06
N ARG A 235 3.35 3.27 -24.68
CA ARG A 235 4.62 2.88 -24.05
C ARG A 235 5.42 4.08 -23.54
N THR A 236 5.24 5.26 -24.15
CA THR A 236 5.97 6.48 -23.78
C THR A 236 5.63 6.96 -22.37
N LEU A 237 4.49 6.56 -21.80
CA LEU A 237 4.13 6.90 -20.42
C LEU A 237 5.04 6.19 -19.39
N GLY A 238 5.38 4.93 -19.66
CA GLY A 238 6.36 4.19 -18.84
C GLY A 238 7.76 4.77 -18.98
N GLU A 239 8.16 5.06 -20.23
CA GLU A 239 9.47 5.66 -20.54
C GLU A 239 9.66 7.02 -19.85
N LYS A 240 8.70 7.94 -20.00
CA LYS A 240 8.74 9.26 -19.35
C LYS A 240 8.76 9.17 -17.83
N THR A 241 8.03 8.21 -17.26
CA THR A 241 8.07 7.96 -15.81
C THR A 241 9.49 7.59 -15.42
N LEU A 242 10.08 6.58 -16.06
CA LEU A 242 11.41 6.09 -15.74
C LEU A 242 12.49 7.16 -15.97
N GLU A 243 12.43 7.92 -17.06
CA GLU A 243 13.34 9.03 -17.34
C GLU A 243 13.32 10.12 -16.25
N LYS A 244 12.15 10.42 -15.66
CA LYS A 244 12.06 11.34 -14.52
C LYS A 244 12.79 10.75 -13.31
N LEU A 245 12.53 9.49 -12.98
CA LEU A 245 13.08 8.82 -11.80
C LEU A 245 14.60 8.68 -11.88
N GLN A 246 15.11 8.29 -13.05
CA GLN A 246 16.55 8.13 -13.29
C GLN A 246 17.31 9.47 -13.22
N ARG A 247 16.68 10.59 -13.62
CA ARG A 247 17.24 11.94 -13.41
C ARG A 247 17.36 12.31 -11.94
N ASP A 248 16.46 11.80 -11.10
CA ASP A 248 16.50 11.98 -9.65
C ASP A 248 17.43 10.96 -8.97
N GLY A 249 18.10 10.09 -9.74
CA GLY A 249 19.08 9.11 -9.23
C GLY A 249 18.47 7.81 -8.67
N VAL A 250 17.18 7.55 -8.90
CA VAL A 250 16.48 6.33 -8.47
C VAL A 250 16.00 5.50 -9.66
N ASP A 251 15.61 4.25 -9.43
CA ASP A 251 15.13 3.33 -10.48
C ASP A 251 16.17 3.12 -11.62
N VAL A 252 17.45 3.09 -11.26
CA VAL A 252 18.57 2.99 -12.20
C VAL A 252 18.53 1.72 -13.04
N HIS A 253 18.10 0.59 -12.47
CA HIS A 253 18.01 -0.71 -13.13
C HIS A 253 16.57 -1.09 -13.51
N SER A 254 15.60 -0.22 -13.23
CA SER A 254 14.20 -0.39 -13.63
C SER A 254 14.04 -0.27 -15.15
N GLN A 255 12.93 -0.82 -15.68
CA GLN A 255 12.69 -0.90 -17.13
C GLN A 255 11.28 -0.44 -17.52
N ALA A 256 11.18 0.23 -18.67
CA ALA A 256 9.91 0.59 -19.29
C ALA A 256 9.56 -0.36 -20.45
N VAL A 257 9.34 -1.64 -20.14
CA VAL A 257 9.21 -2.72 -21.14
C VAL A 257 7.98 -3.59 -20.88
N ASP A 258 7.49 -4.26 -21.92
CA ASP A 258 6.40 -5.23 -21.79
C ASP A 258 6.82 -6.37 -20.85
N PRO A 259 6.10 -6.60 -19.72
CA PRO A 259 6.40 -7.71 -18.82
C PRO A 259 6.11 -9.09 -19.42
N LEU A 260 5.49 -9.16 -20.60
CA LEU A 260 5.10 -10.39 -21.30
C LEU A 260 4.11 -11.25 -20.50
N PHE A 261 3.05 -10.63 -19.98
CA PHE A 261 1.95 -11.36 -19.36
C PHE A 261 1.24 -12.29 -20.37
N ILE A 262 0.65 -13.39 -19.90
CA ILE A 262 -0.08 -14.36 -20.72
C ILE A 262 -1.36 -13.71 -21.28
N ASP A 263 -2.24 -13.23 -20.40
CA ASP A 263 -3.52 -12.61 -20.76
C ASP A 263 -3.98 -11.58 -19.71
N PRO A 264 -3.33 -10.40 -19.66
CA PRO A 264 -3.63 -9.37 -18.65
C PRO A 264 -5.05 -8.79 -18.79
N LYS A 265 -5.67 -8.88 -19.98
CA LYS A 265 -7.05 -8.39 -20.20
C LYS A 265 -8.07 -9.18 -19.38
N ASN A 266 -7.82 -10.47 -19.18
CA ASN A 266 -8.67 -11.36 -18.40
C ASN A 266 -8.11 -11.67 -17.01
N GLY A 267 -7.07 -10.96 -16.56
CA GLY A 267 -6.48 -11.09 -15.23
C GLY A 267 -5.42 -12.19 -15.09
N ASP A 268 -4.93 -12.78 -16.19
CA ASP A 268 -3.84 -13.74 -16.17
C ASP A 268 -2.48 -13.03 -16.27
N PHE A 269 -1.93 -12.72 -15.10
CA PHE A 269 -0.63 -12.06 -14.92
C PHE A 269 0.54 -13.04 -14.78
N ARG A 270 0.38 -14.30 -15.18
CA ARG A 270 1.52 -15.21 -15.36
C ARG A 270 2.38 -14.73 -16.52
N PHE A 271 3.64 -15.13 -16.53
CA PHE A 271 4.61 -14.71 -17.55
C PHE A 271 4.73 -15.70 -18.70
N LYS A 272 4.86 -15.18 -19.91
CA LYS A 272 5.37 -15.93 -21.06
C LYS A 272 6.87 -16.22 -20.90
N PRO A 273 7.41 -17.27 -21.54
CA PRO A 273 8.85 -17.53 -21.57
C PRO A 273 9.64 -16.29 -22.02
N GLY A 274 10.74 -16.01 -21.31
CA GLY A 274 11.63 -14.88 -21.65
C GLY A 274 11.23 -13.52 -21.08
N SER A 275 10.20 -13.44 -20.23
CA SER A 275 9.79 -12.19 -19.57
C SER A 275 10.98 -11.41 -18.95
N PRO A 276 11.08 -10.10 -19.19
CA PRO A 276 12.12 -9.26 -18.58
C PRO A 276 11.96 -9.17 -17.06
N ALA A 277 10.74 -9.34 -16.53
CA ALA A 277 10.49 -9.32 -15.09
C ALA A 277 11.32 -10.39 -14.35
N LEU A 278 11.39 -11.60 -14.93
CA LEU A 278 12.17 -12.70 -14.35
C LEU A 278 13.67 -12.39 -14.32
N LYS A 279 14.19 -11.69 -15.35
CA LYS A 279 15.60 -11.27 -15.41
C LYS A 279 15.92 -10.18 -14.39
N LEU A 280 14.94 -9.33 -14.04
CA LEU A 280 15.04 -8.33 -12.97
C LEU A 280 14.90 -8.93 -11.56
N GLY A 281 14.71 -10.25 -11.45
CA GLY A 281 14.57 -10.95 -10.18
C GLY A 281 13.15 -10.90 -9.59
N PHE A 282 12.13 -10.58 -10.40
CA PHE A 282 10.73 -10.69 -9.97
C PHE A 282 10.39 -12.14 -9.61
N VAL A 283 9.82 -12.36 -8.43
CA VAL A 283 9.33 -13.66 -7.98
C VAL A 283 7.86 -13.83 -8.42
N PRO A 284 7.52 -14.80 -9.30
CA PRO A 284 6.14 -15.02 -9.72
C PRO A 284 5.19 -15.25 -8.55
N ILE A 285 3.99 -14.66 -8.64
CA ILE A 285 2.95 -14.78 -7.61
C ILE A 285 2.06 -15.99 -7.97
N ASP A 286 2.07 -17.00 -7.11
CA ASP A 286 1.22 -18.19 -7.25
C ASP A 286 -0.17 -17.93 -6.67
N LEU A 287 -1.12 -17.58 -7.56
CA LEU A 287 -2.51 -17.30 -7.18
C LEU A 287 -3.33 -18.56 -6.89
N SER A 288 -2.83 -19.77 -7.20
CA SER A 288 -3.58 -21.01 -6.92
C SER A 288 -3.79 -21.27 -5.42
N LYS A 289 -3.07 -20.54 -4.57
CA LYS A 289 -3.15 -20.61 -3.11
C LYS A 289 -4.04 -19.53 -2.50
N VAL A 290 -4.58 -18.62 -3.30
CA VAL A 290 -5.37 -17.47 -2.83
C VAL A 290 -6.85 -17.84 -2.70
N GLY A 291 -7.53 -17.24 -1.71
CA GLY A 291 -8.95 -17.44 -1.48
C GLY A 291 -9.27 -18.69 -0.66
N LEU A 292 -10.54 -19.09 -0.68
CA LEU A 292 -11.05 -20.24 0.06
C LEU A 292 -10.36 -21.54 -0.38
N ARG A 293 -10.05 -22.40 0.57
CA ARG A 293 -9.47 -23.72 0.33
C ARG A 293 -10.45 -24.81 0.74
N ASP A 294 -10.54 -25.85 -0.06
CA ASP A 294 -11.41 -27.01 0.20
C ASP A 294 -10.91 -27.88 1.37
N THR A 295 -9.70 -27.64 1.86
CA THR A 295 -9.10 -28.36 2.99
C THR A 295 -8.42 -27.40 3.97
N PRO A 296 -8.60 -27.59 5.30
CA PRO A 296 -7.92 -26.83 6.34
C PRO A 296 -6.39 -26.84 6.25
#